data_AF-A0A847HV99-F1
#
_entry.id   AF-A0A847HV99-F1
#
_cell.length_a   1.000
_cell.length_b   1.000
_cell.length_c   1.000
_cell.angle_alpha   90.00
_cell.angle_beta   90.00
_cell.angle_gamma   90.00
#
_symmetry.space_group_name_H-M   'P 1'
#
loop_
_entity.id
_entity.type
_entity.pdbx_description
1 polymer ?
#
loop_
_entity_poly.entity_id
_entity_poly.type
_entity_poly.pdbx_seq_one_letter_code
_entity_poly.pdbx_strand_id
1 'polypeptide(L)' 'MQEQLIRLSSYLFLAGVLLVFLTIVPAVRERFPRAFGLGFLVAVASVVLVLVAAVFFD' A
#
# COMPACT_ATOMS: atom_id res chain seq x y z
N MET A 1 -15.52 2.30 14.60
CA MET A 1 -14.92 3.00 13.43
C MET A 1 -13.43 2.72 13.28
N GLN A 2 -12.61 2.84 14.33
CA GLN A 2 -11.16 2.54 14.28
C GLN A 2 -10.83 1.14 13.72
N GLU A 3 -11.51 0.09 14.18
CA GLU A 3 -11.21 -1.30 13.73
C GLU A 3 -11.42 -1.51 12.22
N GLN A 4 -12.45 -0.87 11.63
CA GLN A 4 -12.70 -0.92 10.19
C GLN A 4 -11.63 -0.14 9.40
N LEU A 5 -11.21 1.02 9.91
CA LEU A 5 -10.11 1.82 9.36
C LEU A 5 -8.80 1.04 9.37
N ILE A 6 -8.48 0.35 10.48
CA ILE A 6 -7.28 -0.47 10.60
C ILE A 6 -7.31 -1.64 9.61
N ARG A 7 -8.44 -2.33 9.47
CA ARG A 7 -8.59 -3.41 8.48
C ARG A 7 -8.42 -2.91 7.05
N LEU A 8 -9.08 -1.81 6.69
CA LEU A 8 -8.99 -1.25 5.34
C LEU A 8 -7.55 -0.84 5.01
N SER A 9 -6.88 -0.16 5.93
CA SER A 9 -5.48 0.24 5.77
C SER A 9 -4.53 -0.97 5.69
N SER A 10 -4.80 -2.04 6.43
CA SER A 10 -4.03 -3.28 6.36
C SER A 10 -4.15 -3.96 5.00
N TYR A 11 -5.36 -3.99 4.42
CA TYR A 11 -5.55 -4.53 3.08
C TYR A 11 -4.91 -3.66 1.99
N LEU A 12 -4.99 -2.34 2.11
CA LEU A 12 -4.32 -1.41 1.19
C LEU A 12 -2.80 -1.54 1.27
N PHE A 13 -2.25 -1.68 2.49
CA PHE A 13 -0.84 -1.92 2.70
C PHE A 13 -0.41 -3.26 2.09
N LEU A 14 -1.15 -4.33 2.34
CA LEU A 14 -0.88 -5.65 1.78
C LEU A 14 -0.91 -5.63 0.24
N ALA A 15 -1.89 -4.95 -0.36
CA ALA A 15 -1.99 -4.79 -1.81
C ALA A 15 -0.83 -3.98 -2.39
N GLY A 16 -0.42 -2.90 -1.72
CA GLY A 16 0.75 -2.10 -2.09
C GLY A 16 2.04 -2.92 -2.04
N VAL A 17 2.26 -3.68 -0.96
CA VAL A 17 3.41 -4.58 -0.82
C VAL A 17 3.42 -5.64 -1.91
N LEU A 18 2.28 -6.29 -2.19
CA LEU A 18 2.16 -7.27 -3.27
C LEU A 18 2.53 -6.68 -4.64
N LEU A 19 2.08 -5.46 -4.95
CA LEU A 19 2.46 -4.77 -6.18
C LEU A 19 3.97 -4.51 -6.28
N VAL A 20 4.62 -4.11 -5.18
CA VAL A 20 6.08 -3.95 -5.14
C VAL A 20 6.78 -5.30 -5.34
N PHE A 21 6.34 -6.37 -4.68
CA PHE A 21 6.97 -7.69 -4.88
C PHE A 21 6.73 -8.24 -6.29
N LEU A 22 5.56 -8.02 -6.88
CA LEU A 22 5.28 -8.45 -8.26
C LEU A 22 6.20 -7.79 -9.28
N THR A 23 6.69 -6.59 -9.01
CA THR A 23 7.63 -5.90 -9.90
C THR A 23 9.08 -6.42 -9.85
N ILE A 24 9.41 -7.32 -8.90
CA ILE A 24 10.65 -8.12 -8.94
C ILE A 24 10.61 -9.09 -10.12
N VAL A 25 9.43 -9.53 -10.56
CA VAL A 25 9.29 -10.41 -11.71
C VAL A 25 9.54 -9.61 -13.00
N PRO A 26 10.58 -9.94 -13.79
CA PRO A 26 10.97 -9.16 -14.97
C PRO A 26 9.84 -9.04 -16.01
N ALA A 27 9.02 -10.10 -16.17
CA ALA A 27 7.86 -10.10 -17.06
C ALA A 27 6.77 -9.08 -16.65
N VAL A 28 6.62 -8.82 -15.34
CA VAL A 28 5.66 -7.82 -14.84
C VAL A 28 6.22 -6.42 -15.01
N ARG A 29 7.53 -6.24 -14.77
CA ARG A 29 8.23 -4.97 -14.95
C ARG A 29 8.21 -4.49 -16.40
N GLU A 30 8.38 -5.39 -17.37
CA GLU A 30 8.31 -5.05 -18.81
C GLU A 30 6.88 -4.66 -19.24
N ARG A 31 5.86 -5.33 -18.70
CA ARG A 31 4.46 -5.08 -19.08
C ARG A 31 3.86 -3.88 -18.37
N PHE A 32 4.30 -3.59 -17.14
CA PHE A 32 3.80 -2.51 -16.30
C PHE A 32 4.94 -1.79 -15.56
N PRO A 33 5.76 -0.98 -16.26
CA PRO A 33 6.92 -0.32 -15.68
C PRO A 33 6.55 0.67 -14.55
N ARG A 34 5.30 1.16 -14.54
CA ARG A 34 4.78 2.07 -13.51
C ARG A 34 4.15 1.36 -12.31
N ALA A 35 3.97 0.03 -12.36
CA ALA A 35 3.36 -0.73 -11.26
C ALA A 35 4.21 -0.69 -9.98
N PHE A 36 5.54 -0.61 -10.10
CA PHE A 36 6.44 -0.44 -8.95
C PHE A 36 6.15 0.87 -8.23
N GLY A 37 6.12 1.99 -8.97
CA GLY A 37 5.87 3.31 -8.42
C GLY A 37 4.49 3.43 -7.80
N LEU A 38 3.46 2.88 -8.47
CA LEU A 38 2.10 2.83 -7.92
C LEU A 38 2.00 1.97 -6.66
N GLY A 39 2.59 0.76 -6.66
CA GLY A 39 2.60 -0.12 -5.50
C GLY A 39 3.32 0.50 -4.31
N PHE A 40 4.47 1.14 -4.54
CA PHE A 40 5.22 1.85 -3.53
C PHE A 40 4.43 3.04 -2.96
N LEU A 41 3.83 3.86 -3.84
CA LEU A 41 3.06 5.04 -3.43
C LEU A 41 1.81 4.64 -2.63
N VAL A 42 1.13 3.56 -3.03
CA VAL A 42 0.00 2.99 -2.29
C VAL A 42 0.45 2.48 -0.92
N ALA A 43 1.55 1.74 -0.83
CA ALA A 43 2.07 1.24 0.44
C ALA A 43 2.43 2.39 1.40
N VAL A 44 3.14 3.42 0.91
CA VAL A 44 3.49 4.62 1.71
C VAL A 44 2.23 5.37 2.14
N ALA A 45 1.30 5.62 1.22
CA ALA A 45 0.04 6.29 1.55
C ALA A 45 -0.75 5.54 2.61
N SER A 46 -0.76 4.20 2.57
CA SER A 46 -1.43 3.36 3.56
C SER A 46 -0.85 3.54 4.97
N VAL A 47 0.47 3.59 5.09
CA VAL A 47 1.17 3.83 6.37
C VAL A 47 0.86 5.22 6.90
N VAL A 48 0.91 6.24 6.04
CA VAL A 48 0.57 7.62 6.41
C VAL A 48 -0.88 7.71 6.90
N LEU A 49 -1.82 7.03 6.24
CA LEU A 49 -3.23 7.01 6.63
C LEU A 49 -3.42 6.43 8.03
N VAL A 50 -2.70 5.35 8.37
CA VAL A 50 -2.74 4.75 9.72
C VAL A 50 -2.12 5.69 10.75
N LEU A 51 -0.98 6.31 10.45
CA LEU A 51 -0.31 7.23 11.37
C LEU A 51 -1.18 8.47 11.66
N VAL A 52 -1.80 9.05 10.62
CA VAL A 52 -2.74 10.17 10.78
C VAL A 52 -3.95 9.72 11.60
N ALA A 53 -4.52 8.55 11.30
CA ALA A 53 -5.64 8.03 12.08
C ALA A 53 -5.27 7.84 13.56
N ALA A 54 -4.07 7.34 13.85
CA ALA A 54 -3.55 7.13 15.21
C ALA A 54 -3.15 8.43 15.93
N VAL A 55 -3.03 9.57 15.24
CA VAL A 55 -2.73 10.87 15.88
C VAL A 55 -4.00 11.68 16.11
N PHE A 56 -4.98 11.58 15.21
CA PHE A 56 -6.20 12.39 15.25
C PHE A 56 -7.40 11.69 15.90
N PHE A 57 -7.41 10.36 15.96
CA PHE A 57 -8.51 9.57 16.55
C PHE A 57 -8.08 8.78 17.79
N ASP A 58 -6.91 9.10 18.36
CA ASP A 58 -6.48 8.65 19.69
C ASP A 58 -7.08 9.55 20.78
#